data_AF-A0A8J4X0B9-F1
#
_entry.id   AF-A0A8J4X0B9-F1
#
_cell.length_a   1.000
_cell.length_b   1.000
_cell.length_c   1.000
_cell.angle_alpha   90.00
_cell.angle_beta   90.00
_cell.angle_gamma   90.00
#
_symmetry.space_group_name_H-M   'P 1'
#
loop_
_entity.id
_entity.type
_entity.pdbx_description
1 polymer ?
#
loop_
_entity_poly.entity_id
_entity_poly.type
_entity_poly.pdbx_seq_one_letter_code
_entity_poly.pdbx_strand_id
1 'polypeptide(L)'
;MQLVRVSEEMKEELKFDYIVVVDTEGLRALELAGKSTRHHDNELATFVVGLGNLTLINIFGENPAEMPDILQIVVQAFLRMKKVRLNPRCMFVHKNVGDITADEKNMTGQRRLLEKLYAMTRLAAKEEDSDAECFSDVIEFSVQDDVYYFAQLWEGSPPVAPPNSCYSKDLKNAIFKTVVKSTGMALCHLKSRISDLWNAILNEKFVFSFKNTLEIAVYRKLENEFGKWTWALRSAMLDTEEKLYNRIENEKLKRIEEDDLHGYMKKQKGK
;
A
#
# COMPACT_ATOMS: atom_id res chain seq x y z
N MET A 1 -18.79 5.73 -11.75
CA MET A 1 -18.56 4.51 -12.55
C MET A 1 -19.30 4.64 -13.88
N GLN A 2 -18.70 4.17 -14.97
CA GLN A 2 -19.28 4.19 -16.31
C GLN A 2 -19.27 2.78 -16.89
N LEU A 3 -20.39 2.36 -17.47
CA LEU A 3 -20.49 1.09 -18.19
C LEU A 3 -20.27 1.33 -19.68
N VAL A 4 -19.21 0.76 -20.24
CA VAL A 4 -18.85 0.87 -21.66
C VAL A 4 -19.21 -0.45 -22.34
N ARG A 5 -20.14 -0.42 -23.28
CA ARG A 5 -20.50 -1.61 -24.07
C ARG A 5 -19.40 -1.90 -25.08
N VAL A 6 -18.98 -3.16 -25.15
CA VAL A 6 -18.05 -3.65 -26.18
C VAL A 6 -18.82 -3.80 -27.51
N SER A 7 -18.24 -3.32 -28.60
CA SER A 7 -18.82 -3.47 -29.94
C SER A 7 -18.86 -4.96 -30.33
N GLU A 8 -19.86 -5.36 -31.11
CA GLU A 8 -20.03 -6.78 -31.47
C GLU A 8 -18.78 -7.37 -32.15
N GLU A 9 -18.08 -6.57 -32.96
CA GLU A 9 -16.81 -6.93 -33.62
C GLU A 9 -15.69 -7.27 -32.62
N MET A 10 -15.62 -6.57 -31.49
CA MET A 10 -14.57 -6.76 -30.49
C MET A 10 -14.90 -7.84 -29.45
N LYS A 11 -16.15 -8.30 -29.38
CA LYS A 11 -16.57 -9.31 -28.40
C LYS A 11 -15.89 -10.67 -28.62
N GLU A 12 -15.62 -11.02 -29.87
CA GLU A 12 -14.93 -12.27 -30.21
C GLU A 12 -13.50 -12.30 -29.63
N GLU A 13 -12.81 -11.16 -29.64
CA GLU A 13 -11.45 -11.02 -29.10
C GLU A 13 -11.46 -10.86 -27.57
N LEU A 14 -12.34 -9.99 -27.06
CA LEU A 14 -12.34 -9.59 -25.65
C LEU A 14 -13.03 -10.61 -24.73
N LYS A 15 -14.02 -11.36 -25.22
CA LYS A 15 -14.79 -12.37 -24.46
C LYS A 15 -15.62 -11.81 -23.30
N PHE A 16 -15.97 -10.52 -23.32
CA PHE A 16 -16.91 -9.89 -22.39
C PHE A 16 -17.75 -8.81 -23.08
N ASP A 17 -18.94 -8.55 -22.55
CA ASP A 17 -19.91 -7.62 -23.16
C ASP A 17 -19.70 -6.15 -22.75
N TYR A 18 -19.12 -5.92 -21.58
CA TYR A 18 -18.99 -4.59 -20.99
C TYR A 18 -17.68 -4.41 -20.24
N ILE A 19 -17.18 -3.18 -20.25
CA ILE A 19 -16.09 -2.69 -19.39
C ILE A 19 -16.70 -1.72 -18.38
N VAL A 20 -16.43 -1.92 -17.10
CA VAL A 20 -16.79 -0.95 -16.06
C VAL A 20 -15.58 -0.08 -15.77
N VAL A 21 -15.69 1.22 -16.06
CA VAL A 21 -14.67 2.22 -15.74
C VAL A 21 -15.04 2.89 -14.43
N VAL A 22 -14.14 2.82 -13.45
CA VAL A 22 -14.31 3.45 -12.14
C VAL A 22 -13.34 4.63 -12.06
N ASP A 23 -13.90 5.83 -12.09
CA ASP A 23 -13.16 7.05 -11.79
C ASP A 23 -13.20 7.31 -10.28
N THR A 24 -12.08 7.74 -9.72
CA THR A 24 -11.89 7.93 -8.27
C THR A 24 -11.54 9.40 -7.99
N GLU A 25 -11.86 9.87 -6.79
CA GLU A 25 -11.55 11.26 -6.38
C GLU A 25 -10.04 11.57 -6.34
N GLY A 26 -9.20 10.54 -6.27
CA GLY A 26 -7.76 10.65 -6.13
C GLY A 26 -7.29 10.65 -4.68
N LEU A 27 -6.09 10.14 -4.47
CA LEU A 27 -5.48 10.10 -3.13
C LEU A 27 -5.01 11.50 -2.74
N ARG A 28 -5.10 11.82 -1.44
CA ARG A 28 -4.72 13.13 -0.89
C ARG A 28 -5.49 14.30 -1.51
N ALA A 29 -6.76 14.11 -1.87
CA ALA A 29 -7.62 15.18 -2.38
C ALA A 29 -7.61 16.37 -1.39
N LEU A 30 -7.22 17.55 -1.89
CA LEU A 30 -7.08 18.78 -1.09
C LEU A 30 -8.40 19.19 -0.43
N GLU A 31 -9.53 18.82 -1.04
CA GLU A 31 -10.88 19.06 -0.54
C GLU A 31 -11.19 18.33 0.78
N LEU A 32 -10.39 17.31 1.13
CA LEU A 32 -10.52 16.51 2.36
C LEU A 32 -9.47 16.86 3.43
N ALA A 33 -8.70 17.94 3.23
CA ALA A 33 -7.64 18.35 4.17
C ALA A 33 -8.22 18.67 5.57
N GLY A 34 -7.91 17.82 6.55
CA GLY A 34 -8.24 18.06 7.97
C GLY A 34 -8.77 16.84 8.74
N LYS A 35 -9.26 15.80 8.07
CA LYS A 35 -9.66 14.51 8.70
C LYS A 35 -8.79 13.39 8.18
N SER A 36 -8.13 12.64 9.07
CA SER A 36 -7.59 11.27 8.88
C SER A 36 -7.34 10.83 7.41
N THR A 37 -6.64 11.66 6.61
CA THR A 37 -6.69 11.55 5.13
C THR A 37 -6.11 10.23 4.66
N ARG A 38 -5.10 9.74 5.38
CA ARG A 38 -4.43 8.48 5.07
C ARG A 38 -5.30 7.24 5.30
N HIS A 39 -6.17 7.23 6.31
CA HIS A 39 -7.07 6.09 6.54
C HIS A 39 -8.08 6.00 5.39
N HIS A 40 -8.68 7.14 5.04
CA HIS A 40 -9.61 7.26 3.93
C HIS A 40 -8.94 6.89 2.59
N ASP A 41 -7.74 7.40 2.34
CA ASP A 41 -6.94 7.06 1.16
C ASP A 41 -6.62 5.55 1.11
N ASN A 42 -6.31 4.93 2.25
CA ASN A 42 -6.10 3.48 2.34
C ASN A 42 -7.37 2.68 2.06
N GLU A 43 -8.52 3.10 2.61
CA GLU A 43 -9.83 2.47 2.33
C GLU A 43 -10.18 2.57 0.85
N LEU A 44 -10.06 3.77 0.28
CA LEU A 44 -10.32 4.03 -1.13
C LEU A 44 -9.41 3.21 -2.03
N ALA A 45 -8.09 3.22 -1.78
CA ALA A 45 -7.13 2.46 -2.58
C ALA A 45 -7.42 0.95 -2.48
N THR A 46 -7.64 0.42 -1.28
CA THR A 46 -7.97 -0.99 -1.06
C THR A 46 -9.26 -1.38 -1.77
N PHE A 47 -10.28 -0.52 -1.71
CA PHE A 47 -11.56 -0.75 -2.39
C PHE A 47 -11.41 -0.76 -3.91
N VAL A 48 -10.74 0.23 -4.49
CA VAL A 48 -10.55 0.35 -5.94
C VAL A 48 -9.71 -0.82 -6.47
N VAL A 49 -8.60 -1.13 -5.80
CA VAL A 49 -7.72 -2.25 -6.17
C VAL A 49 -8.42 -3.60 -6.04
N GLY A 50 -9.26 -3.80 -5.01
CA GLY A 50 -10.00 -5.05 -4.83
C GLY A 50 -11.20 -5.23 -5.77
N LEU A 51 -11.73 -4.12 -6.28
CA LEU A 51 -12.83 -4.12 -7.24
C LEU A 51 -12.33 -4.31 -8.68
N GLY A 52 -11.18 -3.72 -9.02
CA GLY A 52 -10.66 -3.68 -10.39
C GLY A 52 -9.86 -4.92 -10.79
N ASN A 53 -10.13 -5.44 -12.00
CA ASN A 53 -9.22 -6.39 -12.66
C ASN A 53 -7.90 -5.70 -13.09
N LEU A 54 -7.98 -4.42 -13.41
CA LEU A 54 -6.85 -3.55 -13.76
C LEU A 54 -7.03 -2.20 -13.06
N THR A 55 -6.02 -1.74 -12.33
CA THR A 55 -5.97 -0.42 -11.69
C THR A 55 -4.95 0.47 -12.39
N LEU A 56 -5.38 1.64 -12.86
CA LEU A 56 -4.46 2.64 -13.43
C LEU A 56 -4.01 3.60 -12.34
N ILE A 57 -2.72 3.61 -12.03
CA ILE A 57 -2.10 4.48 -11.04
C ILE A 57 -1.58 5.71 -11.77
N ASN A 58 -2.37 6.78 -11.73
CA ASN A 58 -2.06 8.02 -12.41
C ASN A 58 -1.07 8.86 -11.61
N ILE A 59 0.09 9.16 -12.21
CA ILE A 59 1.18 9.94 -11.61
C ILE A 59 1.42 11.18 -12.47
N PHE A 60 1.53 12.35 -11.84
CA PHE A 60 1.94 13.57 -12.54
C PHE A 60 3.47 13.71 -12.50
N GLY A 61 4.09 13.92 -13.66
CA GLY A 61 5.53 14.10 -13.83
C GLY A 61 6.36 12.82 -13.72
N GLU A 62 7.68 12.98 -13.78
CA GLU A 62 8.67 11.89 -13.80
C GLU A 62 9.25 11.54 -12.43
N ASN A 63 8.97 12.33 -11.40
CA ASN A 63 9.68 12.23 -10.13
C ASN A 63 8.87 11.47 -9.06
N PRO A 64 9.09 10.15 -8.87
CA PRO A 64 8.45 9.39 -7.79
C PRO A 64 8.90 9.82 -6.39
N ALA A 65 9.92 10.69 -6.25
CA ALA A 65 10.38 11.17 -4.94
C ALA A 65 9.36 12.06 -4.22
N GLU A 66 8.39 12.63 -4.93
CA GLU A 66 7.38 13.53 -4.36
C GLU A 66 6.14 12.78 -3.84
N MET A 67 6.05 11.46 -4.06
CA MET A 67 4.85 10.66 -3.74
C MET A 67 5.12 9.33 -3.01
N PRO A 68 6.06 9.26 -2.04
CA PRO A 68 6.32 8.01 -1.32
C PRO A 68 5.08 7.50 -0.56
N ASP A 69 4.27 8.40 0.00
CA ASP A 69 3.08 8.02 0.75
C ASP A 69 2.01 7.37 -0.15
N ILE A 70 1.85 7.84 -1.39
CA ILE A 70 0.90 7.27 -2.36
C ILE A 70 1.36 5.87 -2.78
N LEU A 71 2.64 5.70 -3.08
CA LEU A 71 3.18 4.38 -3.42
C LEU A 71 3.02 3.39 -2.27
N GLN A 72 3.22 3.82 -1.02
CA GLN A 72 2.98 2.97 0.15
C GLN A 72 1.51 2.54 0.25
N ILE A 73 0.56 3.46 0.12
CA ILE A 73 -0.88 3.18 0.14
C ILE A 73 -1.26 2.15 -0.93
N VAL A 74 -0.74 2.33 -2.15
CA VAL A 74 -0.97 1.43 -3.27
C VAL A 74 -0.41 0.04 -2.99
N VAL A 75 0.83 -0.06 -2.52
CA VAL A 75 1.46 -1.36 -2.22
C VAL A 75 0.71 -2.08 -1.08
N GLN A 76 0.28 -1.34 -0.06
CA GLN A 76 -0.50 -1.88 1.05
C GLN A 76 -1.85 -2.43 0.58
N ALA A 77 -2.55 -1.72 -0.31
CA ALA A 77 -3.79 -2.21 -0.92
C ALA A 77 -3.58 -3.54 -1.65
N PHE A 78 -2.50 -3.67 -2.43
CA PHE A 78 -2.17 -4.90 -3.14
C PHE A 78 -1.78 -6.06 -2.20
N LEU A 79 -1.00 -5.79 -1.15
CA LEU A 79 -0.67 -6.79 -0.12
C LEU A 79 -1.94 -7.37 0.53
N ARG A 80 -2.92 -6.51 0.82
CA ARG A 80 -4.22 -6.94 1.35
C ARG A 80 -4.99 -7.80 0.36
N MET A 81 -4.98 -7.45 -0.93
CA MET A 81 -5.61 -8.28 -1.96
C MET A 81 -4.97 -9.66 -2.06
N LYS A 82 -3.64 -9.74 -1.94
CA LYS A 82 -2.93 -11.02 -1.91
C LYS A 82 -3.36 -11.90 -0.72
N LYS A 83 -3.55 -11.34 0.48
CA LYS A 83 -4.05 -12.07 1.66
C LYS A 83 -5.42 -12.72 1.42
N VAL A 84 -6.31 -12.03 0.71
CA VAL A 84 -7.64 -12.54 0.33
C VAL A 84 -7.67 -13.27 -1.01
N ARG A 85 -6.49 -13.62 -1.55
CA ARG A 85 -6.30 -14.40 -2.79
C ARG A 85 -6.93 -13.75 -4.02
N LEU A 86 -6.94 -12.43 -4.06
CA LEU A 86 -7.27 -11.64 -5.23
C LEU A 86 -5.99 -11.23 -5.93
N ASN A 87 -5.97 -11.37 -7.25
CA ASN A 87 -4.81 -11.08 -8.10
C ASN A 87 -5.14 -9.93 -9.08
N PRO A 88 -5.38 -8.70 -8.57
CA PRO A 88 -5.57 -7.54 -9.44
C PRO A 88 -4.27 -7.20 -10.18
N ARG A 89 -4.39 -6.58 -11.35
CA ARG A 89 -3.25 -6.02 -12.10
C ARG A 89 -3.20 -4.51 -11.97
N CYS A 90 -2.04 -3.90 -12.23
CA CYS A 90 -1.90 -2.45 -12.25
C CYS A 90 -1.05 -1.95 -13.41
N MET A 91 -1.24 -0.69 -13.78
CA MET A 91 -0.33 0.05 -14.66
C MET A 91 -0.05 1.43 -14.07
N PHE A 92 1.23 1.82 -14.05
CA PHE A 92 1.64 3.18 -13.70
C PHE A 92 1.64 4.06 -14.94
N VAL A 93 0.95 5.20 -14.85
CA VAL A 93 0.74 6.14 -15.95
C VAL A 93 1.33 7.48 -15.53
N HIS A 94 2.54 7.78 -15.99
CA HIS A 94 3.21 9.06 -15.77
C HIS A 94 2.75 10.07 -16.83
N LYS A 95 2.07 11.14 -16.43
CA LYS A 95 1.58 12.20 -17.32
C LYS A 95 2.47 13.43 -17.28
N ASN A 96 2.46 14.21 -18.36
CA ASN A 96 3.20 15.46 -18.47
C ASN A 96 4.72 15.28 -18.28
N VAL A 97 5.20 14.17 -18.83
CA VAL A 97 6.62 13.83 -18.96
C VAL A 97 7.18 14.69 -20.09
N GLY A 98 8.42 15.18 -19.94
CA GLY A 98 9.09 15.92 -21.00
C GLY A 98 9.37 15.03 -22.22
N ASP A 99 10.16 15.54 -23.18
CA ASP A 99 10.49 14.85 -24.45
C ASP A 99 10.67 13.32 -24.26
N ILE A 100 9.66 12.54 -24.68
CA ILE A 100 9.56 11.07 -24.54
C ILE A 100 10.68 10.37 -25.34
N THR A 101 11.38 11.13 -26.18
CA THR A 101 12.34 10.68 -27.20
C THR A 101 13.69 10.21 -26.67
N ALA A 102 13.97 10.34 -25.36
CA ALA A 102 15.20 9.82 -24.77
C ALA A 102 14.92 8.51 -24.01
N ASP A 103 15.09 7.37 -24.68
CA ASP A 103 14.99 6.02 -24.08
C ASP A 103 15.79 5.90 -22.76
N GLU A 104 16.93 6.61 -22.66
CA GLU A 104 17.75 6.68 -21.44
C GLU A 104 17.07 7.37 -20.25
N LYS A 105 16.25 8.42 -20.49
CA LYS A 105 15.49 9.10 -19.44
C LYS A 105 14.37 8.20 -18.92
N ASN A 106 13.73 7.44 -19.81
CA ASN A 106 12.71 6.45 -19.44
C ASN A 106 13.31 5.34 -18.58
N MET A 107 14.47 4.78 -18.98
CA MET A 107 15.15 3.74 -18.19
C MET A 107 15.55 4.22 -16.80
N THR A 108 16.05 5.46 -16.68
CA THR A 108 16.41 6.06 -15.39
C THR A 108 15.17 6.30 -14.52
N GLY A 109 14.08 6.79 -15.11
CA GLY A 109 12.79 6.99 -14.44
C GLY A 109 12.20 5.67 -13.93
N GLN A 110 12.16 4.64 -14.77
CA GLN A 110 11.68 3.30 -14.44
C GLN A 110 12.48 2.68 -13.30
N ARG A 111 13.82 2.77 -13.36
CA ARG A 111 14.68 2.28 -12.27
C ARG A 111 14.38 2.99 -10.95
N ARG A 112 14.25 4.32 -10.96
CA ARG A 112 13.91 5.10 -9.76
C ARG A 112 12.54 4.71 -9.20
N LEU A 113 11.54 4.51 -10.05
CA LEU A 113 10.21 4.05 -9.64
C LEU A 113 10.31 2.67 -8.98
N LEU A 114 11.01 1.72 -9.60
CA LEU A 114 11.18 0.37 -9.09
C LEU A 114 11.88 0.34 -7.73
N GLU A 115 12.98 1.10 -7.58
CA GLU A 115 13.70 1.24 -6.31
C GLU A 115 12.79 1.79 -5.20
N LYS A 116 11.95 2.80 -5.51
CA LYS A 116 10.95 3.31 -4.56
C LYS A 116 9.88 2.28 -4.24
N LEU A 117 9.34 1.58 -5.24
CA LEU A 117 8.33 0.54 -5.03
C LEU A 117 8.86 -0.56 -4.10
N TYR A 118 10.11 -0.97 -4.26
CA TYR A 118 10.72 -1.97 -3.38
C TYR A 118 10.91 -1.44 -1.96
N ALA A 119 11.34 -0.18 -1.81
CA ALA A 119 11.42 0.46 -0.51
C ALA A 119 10.05 0.53 0.20
N MET A 120 9.00 0.94 -0.53
CA MET A 120 7.64 1.00 0.01
C MET A 120 7.07 -0.38 0.30
N THR A 121 7.43 -1.39 -0.52
CA THR A 121 7.04 -2.78 -0.28
C THR A 121 7.58 -3.30 1.04
N ARG A 122 8.88 -3.15 1.31
CA ARG A 122 9.46 -3.57 2.60
C ARG A 122 8.82 -2.88 3.80
N LEU A 123 8.35 -1.65 3.64
CA LEU A 123 7.71 -0.89 4.71
C LEU A 123 6.29 -1.39 4.96
N ALA A 124 5.49 -1.50 3.90
CA ALA A 124 4.11 -1.98 3.94
C ALA A 124 4.04 -3.45 4.36
N ALA A 125 4.98 -4.29 3.90
CA ALA A 125 5.06 -5.70 4.27
C ALA A 125 5.21 -5.88 5.78
N LYS A 126 6.06 -5.07 6.43
CA LYS A 126 6.17 -5.07 7.90
C LYS A 126 4.91 -4.58 8.62
N GLU A 127 4.12 -3.69 8.01
CA GLU A 127 2.85 -3.22 8.61
C GLU A 127 1.75 -4.27 8.46
N GLU A 128 1.83 -5.06 7.39
CA GLU A 128 0.87 -6.09 7.02
C GLU A 128 1.31 -7.50 7.45
N ASP A 129 2.37 -7.65 8.25
CA ASP A 129 2.93 -8.94 8.67
C ASP A 129 3.16 -9.90 7.48
N SER A 130 3.93 -9.42 6.50
CA SER A 130 4.27 -10.11 5.26
C SER A 130 5.78 -10.08 5.04
N ASP A 131 6.30 -11.14 4.40
CA ASP A 131 7.73 -11.27 4.05
C ASP A 131 8.06 -10.73 2.64
N ALA A 132 7.26 -9.79 2.12
CA ALA A 132 7.46 -9.27 0.76
C ALA A 132 8.60 -8.25 0.74
N GLU A 133 9.58 -8.45 -0.14
CA GLU A 133 10.79 -7.62 -0.24
C GLU A 133 10.80 -6.75 -1.50
N CYS A 134 10.14 -7.22 -2.56
CA CYS A 134 9.99 -6.51 -3.82
C CYS A 134 8.53 -6.47 -4.28
N PHE A 135 8.19 -5.51 -5.13
CA PHE A 135 6.79 -5.29 -5.52
C PHE A 135 6.22 -6.45 -6.36
N SER A 136 7.08 -7.14 -7.11
CA SER A 136 6.75 -8.37 -7.82
C SER A 136 6.43 -9.55 -6.90
N ASP A 137 6.82 -9.51 -5.62
CA ASP A 137 6.35 -10.49 -4.63
C ASP A 137 4.88 -10.25 -4.30
N VAL A 138 4.36 -9.04 -4.49
CA VAL A 138 2.99 -8.66 -4.11
C VAL A 138 2.02 -8.93 -5.25
N ILE A 139 2.37 -8.52 -6.48
CA ILE A 139 1.55 -8.69 -7.68
C ILE A 139 2.41 -9.03 -8.90
N GLU A 140 1.77 -9.55 -9.95
CA GLU A 140 2.39 -9.67 -11.27
C GLU A 140 2.62 -8.27 -11.85
N PHE A 141 3.88 -7.84 -11.88
CA PHE A 141 4.29 -6.51 -12.31
C PHE A 141 5.64 -6.53 -13.04
N SER A 142 5.69 -5.88 -14.21
CA SER A 142 6.88 -5.66 -15.02
C SER A 142 7.06 -4.16 -15.25
N VAL A 143 8.21 -3.61 -14.87
CA VAL A 143 8.48 -2.17 -15.09
C VAL A 143 8.52 -1.82 -16.59
N GLN A 144 8.86 -2.79 -17.44
CA GLN A 144 8.90 -2.64 -18.89
C GLN A 144 7.49 -2.63 -19.52
N ASP A 145 6.57 -3.44 -18.99
CA ASP A 145 5.26 -3.67 -19.62
C ASP A 145 4.11 -2.93 -18.93
N ASP A 146 4.29 -2.53 -17.67
CA ASP A 146 3.24 -1.95 -16.83
C ASP A 146 3.52 -0.49 -16.42
N VAL A 147 4.55 0.16 -16.99
CA VAL A 147 4.86 1.59 -16.75
C VAL A 147 4.88 2.36 -18.06
N TYR A 148 4.03 3.38 -18.14
CA TYR A 148 3.84 4.18 -19.34
C TYR A 148 4.08 5.66 -19.05
N TYR A 149 4.79 6.32 -19.95
CA TYR A 149 5.13 7.73 -19.88
C TYR A 149 4.44 8.47 -21.02
N PHE A 150 3.71 9.53 -20.68
CA PHE A 150 2.93 10.33 -21.61
C PHE A 150 3.44 11.77 -21.61
N ALA A 151 3.62 12.31 -22.80
CA ALA A 151 3.80 13.74 -23.02
C ALA A 151 2.59 14.52 -22.51
N GLN A 152 2.62 15.85 -22.65
CA GLN A 152 1.45 16.67 -22.42
C GLN A 152 0.29 16.31 -23.37
N LEU A 153 -0.94 16.47 -22.89
CA LEU A 153 -2.16 16.23 -23.67
C LEU A 153 -2.28 17.20 -24.85
N TRP A 154 -1.76 18.42 -24.73
CA TRP A 154 -1.95 19.49 -25.70
C TRP A 154 -0.71 19.63 -26.59
N GLU A 155 -0.89 19.78 -27.90
CA GLU A 155 0.20 20.09 -28.85
C GLU A 155 0.53 21.59 -28.84
N GLY A 156 0.71 22.17 -27.65
CA GLY A 156 0.95 23.60 -27.44
C GLY A 156 0.29 24.13 -26.18
N SER A 157 0.18 25.46 -26.08
CA SER A 157 -0.43 26.13 -24.92
C SER A 157 -1.96 26.25 -25.09
N PRO A 158 -2.77 25.75 -24.13
CA PRO A 158 -4.21 26.01 -24.07
C PRO A 158 -4.52 27.52 -24.06
N PRO A 159 -5.71 27.97 -24.54
CA PRO A 159 -6.92 27.19 -24.84
C PRO A 159 -7.08 26.74 -26.30
N VAL A 160 -6.21 27.19 -27.22
CA VAL A 160 -6.35 26.92 -28.67
C VAL A 160 -5.54 25.74 -29.18
N ALA A 161 -4.68 25.15 -28.33
CA ALA A 161 -3.89 23.98 -28.70
C ALA A 161 -4.79 22.74 -28.91
N PRO A 162 -4.62 21.99 -30.01
CA PRO A 162 -5.35 20.74 -30.21
C PRO A 162 -4.83 19.66 -29.26
N PRO A 163 -5.67 18.67 -28.90
CA PRO A 163 -5.22 17.51 -28.16
C PRO A 163 -4.33 16.62 -29.04
N ASN A 164 -3.27 16.06 -28.46
CA ASN A 164 -2.36 15.14 -29.12
C ASN A 164 -3.10 13.86 -29.52
N SER A 165 -3.19 13.63 -30.82
CA SER A 165 -3.94 12.52 -31.41
C SER A 165 -3.40 11.13 -31.02
N CYS A 166 -2.11 11.04 -30.71
CA CYS A 166 -1.44 9.81 -30.29
C CYS A 166 -1.45 9.62 -28.76
N TYR A 167 -1.86 10.62 -27.98
CA TYR A 167 -1.73 10.66 -26.51
C TYR A 167 -2.22 9.39 -25.80
N SER A 168 -3.33 8.82 -26.24
CA SER A 168 -3.94 7.66 -25.58
C SER A 168 -3.76 6.34 -26.33
N LYS A 169 -3.13 6.33 -27.50
CA LYS A 169 -3.15 5.18 -28.40
C LYS A 169 -2.43 3.98 -27.79
N ASP A 170 -1.22 4.18 -27.29
CA ASP A 170 -0.41 3.10 -26.70
C ASP A 170 -1.02 2.59 -25.40
N LEU A 171 -1.56 3.50 -24.56
CA LEU A 171 -2.25 3.12 -23.32
C LEU A 171 -3.48 2.26 -23.60
N LYS A 172 -4.30 2.66 -24.57
CA LYS A 172 -5.51 1.91 -24.95
C LYS A 172 -5.14 0.50 -25.38
N ASN A 173 -4.13 0.37 -26.24
CA ASN A 173 -3.65 -0.93 -26.70
C ASN A 173 -3.11 -1.80 -25.54
N ALA A 174 -2.36 -1.21 -24.61
CA ALA A 174 -1.87 -1.89 -23.42
C ALA A 174 -3.00 -2.37 -22.49
N ILE A 175 -3.99 -1.50 -22.24
CA ILE A 175 -5.19 -1.83 -21.46
C ILE A 175 -5.91 -3.00 -22.12
N PHE A 176 -6.17 -2.96 -23.42
CA PHE A 176 -6.85 -4.06 -24.12
C PHE A 176 -6.08 -5.37 -24.01
N LYS A 177 -4.76 -5.36 -24.26
CA LYS A 177 -3.90 -6.55 -24.10
C LYS A 177 -3.96 -7.14 -22.68
N THR A 178 -4.16 -6.31 -21.67
CA THR A 178 -4.25 -6.74 -20.27
C THR A 178 -5.64 -7.25 -19.91
N VAL A 179 -6.69 -6.57 -20.34
CA VAL A 179 -8.07 -6.94 -20.02
C VAL A 179 -8.47 -8.24 -20.73
N VAL A 180 -7.96 -8.54 -21.93
CA VAL A 180 -8.15 -9.84 -22.62
C VAL A 180 -7.67 -11.03 -21.77
N LYS A 181 -6.63 -10.84 -20.95
CA LYS A 181 -6.09 -11.89 -20.07
C LYS A 181 -6.89 -12.04 -18.76
N SER A 182 -7.79 -11.12 -18.46
CA SER A 182 -8.53 -11.09 -17.20
C SER A 182 -9.78 -11.96 -17.26
N THR A 183 -10.13 -12.57 -16.12
CA THR A 183 -11.40 -13.27 -15.98
C THR A 183 -12.52 -12.25 -15.72
N GLY A 184 -13.53 -12.26 -16.59
CA GLY A 184 -14.72 -11.43 -16.42
C GLY A 184 -15.60 -11.88 -15.25
N MET A 185 -16.53 -11.02 -14.88
CA MET A 185 -17.57 -11.29 -13.90
C MET A 185 -18.93 -10.95 -14.50
N ALA A 186 -19.96 -11.76 -14.21
CA ALA A 186 -21.31 -11.41 -14.61
C ALA A 186 -21.78 -10.14 -13.88
N LEU A 187 -22.40 -9.22 -14.62
CA LEU A 187 -22.81 -7.91 -14.08
C LEU A 187 -23.76 -8.03 -12.87
N CYS A 188 -24.58 -9.09 -12.81
CA CYS A 188 -25.45 -9.36 -11.67
C CYS A 188 -24.69 -9.59 -10.35
N HIS A 189 -23.44 -10.05 -10.40
CA HIS A 189 -22.58 -10.24 -9.22
C HIS A 189 -21.81 -8.97 -8.83
N LEU A 190 -21.83 -7.92 -9.66
CA LEU A 190 -21.11 -6.68 -9.34
C LEU A 190 -21.63 -6.04 -8.05
N LYS A 191 -22.95 -6.03 -7.85
CA LYS A 191 -23.57 -5.47 -6.65
C LYS A 191 -23.13 -6.20 -5.38
N SER A 192 -23.17 -7.54 -5.38
CA SER A 192 -22.73 -8.34 -4.24
C SER A 192 -21.23 -8.14 -4.01
N ARG A 193 -20.42 -8.13 -5.08
CA ARG A 193 -18.98 -7.90 -5.00
C ARG A 193 -18.62 -6.57 -4.34
N ILE A 194 -19.29 -5.48 -4.75
CA ILE A 194 -19.11 -4.16 -4.15
C ILE A 194 -19.49 -4.19 -2.66
N SER A 195 -20.65 -4.78 -2.33
CA SER A 195 -21.12 -4.84 -0.95
C SER A 195 -20.18 -5.66 -0.05
N ASP A 196 -19.75 -6.83 -0.51
CA ASP A 196 -18.88 -7.74 0.24
C ASP A 196 -17.52 -7.09 0.48
N LEU A 197 -16.93 -6.48 -0.57
CA LEU A 197 -15.65 -5.80 -0.47
C LEU A 197 -15.73 -4.58 0.47
N TRP A 198 -16.79 -3.78 0.35
CA TRP A 198 -16.99 -2.61 1.22
C TRP A 198 -17.17 -3.02 2.68
N ASN A 199 -18.00 -4.03 2.95
CA ASN A 199 -18.19 -4.56 4.29
C ASN A 199 -16.90 -5.15 4.87
N ALA A 200 -16.09 -5.85 4.06
CA ALA A 200 -14.79 -6.34 4.50
C ALA A 200 -13.86 -5.19 4.91
N ILE A 201 -13.79 -4.13 4.10
CA ILE A 201 -12.94 -2.97 4.37
C ILE A 201 -13.38 -2.20 5.63
N LEU A 202 -14.69 -2.04 5.86
CA LEU A 202 -15.20 -1.39 7.08
C LEU A 202 -14.88 -2.17 8.37
N ASN A 203 -14.72 -3.49 8.27
CA ASN A 203 -14.34 -4.34 9.40
C ASN A 203 -12.82 -4.50 9.54
N GLU A 204 -12.05 -4.05 8.55
CA GLU A 204 -10.60 -4.06 8.60
C GLU A 204 -10.07 -2.98 9.52
N LYS A 205 -9.03 -3.31 10.28
CA LYS A 205 -8.32 -2.32 11.08
C LYS A 205 -7.16 -1.80 10.23
N PHE A 206 -7.27 -0.58 9.73
CA PHE A 206 -6.11 0.15 9.24
C PHE A 206 -5.30 0.58 10.45
N VAL A 207 -4.41 -0.31 10.92
CA VAL A 207 -3.83 -0.23 12.27
C VAL A 207 -3.02 1.04 12.50
N PHE A 208 -2.60 1.77 11.46
CA PHE A 208 -1.79 2.98 11.66
C PHE A 208 -2.02 4.08 10.64
N SER A 209 -2.15 5.32 11.14
CA SER A 209 -2.29 6.56 10.39
C SER A 209 -1.01 7.40 10.41
N PHE A 210 0.17 6.78 10.40
CA PHE A 210 1.43 7.53 10.43
C PHE A 210 1.55 8.41 9.20
N LYS A 211 2.05 9.65 9.32
CA LYS A 211 2.05 10.58 8.19
C LYS A 211 3.16 10.31 7.18
N ASN A 212 4.25 9.65 7.59
CA ASN A 212 5.33 9.23 6.69
C ASN A 212 6.16 8.05 7.25
N THR A 213 7.01 7.47 6.38
CA THR A 213 7.99 6.41 6.68
C THR A 213 8.94 6.72 7.83
N LEU A 214 9.33 7.98 8.02
CA LEU A 214 10.23 8.40 9.08
C LEU A 214 9.55 8.26 10.45
N GLU A 215 8.28 8.67 10.56
CA GLU A 215 7.48 8.50 11.77
C GLU A 215 7.30 7.02 12.11
N ILE A 216 7.04 6.17 11.11
CA ILE A 216 6.93 4.71 11.30
C ILE A 216 8.25 4.12 11.80
N ALA A 217 9.37 4.49 11.18
CA ALA A 217 10.69 3.98 11.56
C ALA A 217 11.08 4.40 12.98
N VAL A 218 10.78 5.65 13.35
CA VAL A 218 11.01 6.17 14.71
C VAL A 218 10.10 5.46 15.72
N TYR A 219 8.82 5.29 15.39
CA TYR A 219 7.87 4.60 16.28
C TYR A 219 8.24 3.13 16.48
N ARG A 220 8.60 2.39 15.43
CA ARG A 220 9.08 1.00 15.55
C ARG A 220 10.35 0.89 16.38
N LYS A 221 11.27 1.84 16.22
CA LYS A 221 12.48 1.88 17.05
C LYS A 221 12.10 2.07 18.53
N LEU A 222 11.15 2.95 18.79
CA LEU A 222 10.62 3.19 20.13
C LEU A 222 9.90 1.95 20.70
N GLU A 223 9.05 1.30 19.91
CA GLU A 223 8.35 0.07 20.27
C GLU A 223 9.31 -1.07 20.61
N ASN A 224 10.40 -1.22 19.84
CA ASN A 224 11.44 -2.20 20.13
C ASN A 224 12.13 -1.91 21.48
N GLU A 225 12.49 -0.65 21.76
CA GLU A 225 13.05 -0.27 23.07
C GLU A 225 12.05 -0.48 24.21
N PHE A 226 10.76 -0.16 24.02
CA PHE A 226 9.71 -0.49 24.99
C PHE A 226 9.58 -1.99 25.22
N GLY A 227 9.68 -2.81 24.16
CA GLY A 227 9.69 -4.26 24.25
C GLY A 227 10.86 -4.76 25.12
N LYS A 228 12.07 -4.24 24.88
CA LYS A 228 13.26 -4.54 25.70
C LYS A 228 13.08 -4.13 27.16
N TRP A 229 12.59 -2.92 27.43
CA TRP A 229 12.36 -2.45 28.81
C TRP A 229 11.28 -3.26 29.51
N THR A 230 10.21 -3.62 28.81
CA THR A 230 9.13 -4.46 29.34
C THR A 230 9.65 -5.85 29.68
N TRP A 231 10.45 -6.44 28.79
CA TRP A 231 11.08 -7.73 29.02
C TRP A 231 12.05 -7.69 30.20
N ALA A 232 12.91 -6.67 30.26
CA ALA A 232 13.84 -6.47 31.37
C ALA A 232 13.11 -6.32 32.71
N LEU A 233 12.03 -5.53 32.75
CA LEU A 233 11.22 -5.34 33.96
C LEU A 233 10.55 -6.66 34.38
N ARG A 234 9.94 -7.39 33.44
CA ARG A 234 9.31 -8.69 33.73
C ARG A 234 10.33 -9.71 34.22
N SER A 235 11.49 -9.78 33.59
CA SER A 235 12.58 -10.65 34.02
C SER A 235 13.05 -10.28 35.42
N ALA A 236 13.22 -8.99 35.71
CA ALA A 236 13.60 -8.49 37.04
C ALA A 236 12.59 -8.88 38.13
N MET A 237 11.30 -8.78 37.81
CA MET A 237 10.22 -9.15 38.71
C MET A 237 10.20 -10.66 38.97
N LEU A 238 10.30 -11.48 37.92
CA LEU A 238 10.37 -12.94 38.03
C LEU A 238 11.59 -13.38 38.85
N ASP A 239 12.76 -12.80 38.60
CA ASP A 239 13.98 -13.04 39.37
C ASP A 239 13.81 -12.72 40.85
N THR A 240 13.08 -11.63 41.14
CA THR A 240 12.83 -11.18 42.51
C THR A 240 11.84 -12.11 43.20
N GLU A 241 10.77 -12.48 42.49
CA GLU A 241 9.77 -13.45 42.92
C GLU A 241 10.43 -14.80 43.26
N GLU A 242 11.24 -15.36 42.36
CA GLU A 242 11.95 -16.63 42.58
C GLU A 242 12.89 -16.57 43.80
N LYS A 243 13.64 -15.46 43.96
CA LYS A 243 14.52 -15.27 45.13
C LYS A 243 13.73 -15.17 46.44
N LEU A 244 12.55 -14.55 46.41
CA LEU A 244 11.69 -14.44 47.59
C LEU A 244 11.03 -15.79 47.91
N TYR A 245 10.49 -16.50 46.92
CA TYR A 245 9.94 -17.85 47.08
C TYR A 245 10.97 -18.80 47.71
N ASN A 246 12.18 -18.86 47.15
CA ASN A 246 13.26 -19.69 47.70
C ASN A 246 13.57 -19.37 49.16
N ARG A 247 13.49 -18.09 49.59
CA ARG A 247 13.75 -17.73 50.99
C ARG A 247 12.60 -18.09 51.93
N ILE A 248 11.35 -18.04 51.46
CA ILE A 248 10.17 -18.50 52.21
C ILE A 248 10.25 -20.02 52.39
N GLU A 249 10.50 -20.76 51.31
CA GLU A 249 10.55 -22.22 51.32
C GLU A 249 11.68 -22.75 52.23
N ASN A 250 12.81 -22.04 52.29
CA ASN A 250 13.92 -22.36 53.19
C ASN A 250 13.73 -21.82 54.64
N GLU A 251 12.53 -21.37 55.02
CA GLU A 251 12.17 -20.78 56.33
C GLU A 251 13.02 -19.56 56.76
N LYS A 252 13.76 -18.94 55.83
CA LYS A 252 14.64 -17.79 56.10
C LYS A 252 13.89 -16.46 56.19
N LEU A 253 12.61 -16.43 55.79
CA LEU A 253 11.74 -15.25 55.81
C LEU A 253 10.29 -15.68 56.15
N LYS A 254 9.72 -15.08 57.21
CA LYS A 254 8.33 -15.37 57.67
C LYS A 254 7.28 -14.41 57.09
N ARG A 255 7.69 -13.25 56.57
CA ARG A 255 6.83 -12.22 55.98
C ARG A 255 7.66 -11.40 54.97
N ILE A 256 7.06 -11.01 53.86
CA ILE A 256 7.65 -10.06 52.90
C ILE A 256 7.09 -8.67 53.22
N GLU A 257 7.95 -7.68 53.39
CA GLU A 257 7.56 -6.27 53.52
C GLU A 257 7.86 -5.48 52.23
N GLU A 258 7.20 -4.33 52.06
CA GLU A 258 7.33 -3.49 50.87
C GLU A 258 8.77 -2.98 50.68
N ASP A 259 9.49 -2.77 51.78
CA ASP A 259 10.90 -2.37 51.79
C ASP A 259 11.84 -3.46 51.25
N ASP A 260 11.50 -4.75 51.43
CA ASP A 260 12.27 -5.86 50.86
C ASP A 260 12.17 -5.83 49.33
N LEU A 261 10.96 -5.63 48.81
CA LEU A 261 10.69 -5.51 47.36
C LEU A 261 11.45 -4.32 46.77
N HIS A 262 11.39 -3.15 47.43
CA HIS A 262 12.12 -1.96 47.00
C HIS A 262 13.65 -2.17 47.01
N GLY A 263 14.19 -2.89 47.99
CA GLY A 263 15.61 -3.23 48.08
C GLY A 263 16.10 -4.08 46.90
N TYR A 264 15.34 -5.09 46.50
CA TYR A 264 15.68 -5.95 45.35
C TYR A 264 15.55 -5.20 44.02
N MET A 265 14.51 -4.38 43.85
CA MET A 265 14.32 -3.59 42.63
C MET A 265 15.38 -2.50 42.46
N LYS A 266 15.89 -1.89 43.55
CA LYS A 266 16.98 -0.90 43.49
C LYS A 266 18.32 -1.49 43.05
N LYS A 267 18.64 -2.73 43.43
CA LYS A 267 19.90 -3.40 43.04
C LYS A 267 19.99 -3.67 41.53
N GLN A 268 18.86 -3.76 40.83
CA GLN A 268 18.82 -3.98 39.38
C GLN A 268 18.99 -2.70 38.54
N LYS A 269 18.79 -1.50 39.12
CA LYS A 269 18.94 -0.22 38.38
C LYS A 269 20.39 0.19 38.10
N GLY A 270 21.39 -0.56 38.60
CA GLY A 270 22.81 -0.21 38.53
C GLY A 270 23.67 -1.02 37.56
N LYS A 271 23.06 -1.77 36.64
CA LYS A 271 23.75 -2.53 35.58
C LYS A 271 23.31 -2.07 34.20
#